data_AF-A0A421BDH1-F1
#
_entry.id   AF-A0A421BDH1-F1
#
_cell.length_a   1.000
_cell.length_b   1.000
_cell.length_c   1.000
_cell.angle_alpha   90.00
_cell.angle_beta   90.00
_cell.angle_gamma   90.00
#
_symmetry.space_group_name_H-M   'P 1'
#
loop_
_entity.id
_entity.type
_entity.pdbx_description
1 polymer ?
#
loop_
_entity_poly.entity_id
_entity_poly.type
_entity_poly.pdbx_seq_one_letter_code
_entity_poly.pdbx_strand_id
1 'polypeptide(L)'
;MDLDALRAFLADRLAEDERRAASGGVPLLEEAERLGRLHVLRTDDGTGLLLAPVAAAGAPVPFEEKAPLLRAEIAVADEDTLRLLATAYDAHHGWQEEWRAQQ
;
A
#
# COMPACT_ATOMS: atom_id res chain seq x y z
N MET A 1 -9.49 5.15 -16.54
CA MET A 1 -8.32 4.70 -15.75
C MET A 1 -8.06 3.26 -16.12
N ASP A 2 -6.82 2.89 -16.40
CA ASP A 2 -6.47 1.49 -16.66
C ASP A 2 -6.18 0.81 -15.31
N LEU A 3 -7.06 -0.10 -14.90
CA LEU A 3 -6.95 -0.84 -13.65
C LEU A 3 -5.71 -1.72 -13.65
N ASP A 4 -5.32 -2.25 -14.81
CA ASP A 4 -4.16 -3.14 -14.94
C ASP A 4 -2.86 -2.36 -14.73
N ALA A 5 -2.79 -1.12 -15.23
CA ALA A 5 -1.67 -0.21 -14.96
C ALA A 5 -1.54 0.12 -13.46
N LEU A 6 -2.66 0.35 -12.76
CA LEU A 6 -2.64 0.62 -11.32
C LEU A 6 -2.20 -0.62 -10.52
N ARG A 7 -2.67 -1.82 -10.91
CA ARG A 7 -2.21 -3.08 -10.29
C ARG A 7 -0.71 -3.29 -10.49
N ALA A 8 -0.21 -3.09 -11.71
CA ALA A 8 1.21 -3.22 -12.02
C ALA A 8 2.07 -2.24 -11.20
N PHE A 9 1.65 -0.97 -11.11
CA PHE A 9 2.32 0.02 -10.27
C PHE A 9 2.40 -0.41 -8.80
N LEU A 10 1.29 -0.86 -8.22
CA LEU A 10 1.25 -1.29 -6.82
C LEU A 10 2.10 -2.54 -6.58
N ALA A 11 2.10 -3.49 -7.52
CA ALA A 11 2.94 -4.68 -7.45
C ALA A 11 4.45 -4.32 -7.49
N ASP A 12 4.84 -3.40 -8.36
CA ASP A 12 6.22 -2.92 -8.46
C ASP A 12 6.68 -2.19 -7.19
N ARG A 13 5.79 -1.37 -6.61
CA ARG A 13 6.06 -0.67 -5.35
C ARG A 13 6.18 -1.61 -4.17
N LEU A 14 5.30 -2.61 -4.10
CA LEU A 14 5.38 -3.63 -3.05
C LEU A 14 6.66 -4.46 -3.18
N ALA A 15 7.08 -4.80 -4.40
CA ALA A 15 8.34 -5.50 -4.65
C ALA A 15 9.57 -4.64 -4.29
N GLU A 16 9.49 -3.32 -4.46
CA GLU A 16 10.52 -2.38 -3.97
C GLU A 16 10.59 -2.36 -2.44
N ASP A 17 9.46 -2.31 -1.77
CA ASP A 17 9.39 -2.35 -0.31
C ASP A 17 9.97 -3.64 0.27
N GLU A 18 9.74 -4.78 -0.38
CA GLU A 18 10.38 -6.04 0.01
C GLU A 18 11.90 -6.02 -0.16
N ARG A 19 12.41 -5.42 -1.25
CA ARG A 19 13.85 -5.25 -1.42
C ARG A 19 14.44 -4.36 -0.35
N ARG A 20 13.74 -3.27 0.01
CA ARG A 20 14.13 -2.37 1.11
C ARG A 20 14.21 -3.13 2.42
N ALA A 21 13.14 -3.83 2.79
CA ALA A 21 13.08 -4.64 4.01
C ALA A 21 14.23 -5.67 4.06
N ALA A 22 14.46 -6.41 2.96
CA ALA A 22 15.53 -7.41 2.88
C ALA A 22 16.93 -6.81 3.03
N SER A 23 17.12 -5.54 2.66
CA SER A 23 18.38 -4.80 2.82
C SER A 23 18.52 -4.08 4.16
N GLY A 24 17.54 -4.23 5.07
CA GLY A 24 17.48 -3.53 6.36
C GLY A 24 17.00 -2.07 6.27
N GLY A 25 16.46 -1.67 5.11
CA GLY A 25 15.79 -0.38 4.91
C GLY A 25 14.33 -0.41 5.35
N VAL A 26 13.74 0.76 5.51
CA VAL A 26 12.32 0.91 5.85
C VAL A 26 11.46 0.86 4.56
N PRO A 27 10.47 -0.04 4.48
CA PRO A 27 9.42 -0.01 3.47
C PRO A 27 8.71 1.34 3.41
N LEU A 28 8.40 1.82 2.22
CA LEU A 28 7.62 3.03 1.99
C LEU A 28 6.23 2.92 2.60
N LEU A 29 5.64 1.73 2.56
CA LEU A 29 4.37 1.45 3.22
C LEU A 29 4.45 1.70 4.74
N GLU A 30 5.53 1.27 5.40
CA GLU A 30 5.73 1.54 6.84
C GLU A 30 6.04 3.01 7.11
N GLU A 31 6.75 3.69 6.21
CA GLU A 31 6.92 5.15 6.30
C GLU A 31 5.56 5.87 6.21
N ALA A 32 4.69 5.45 5.29
CA ALA A 32 3.34 6.01 5.16
C ALA A 32 2.49 5.79 6.42
N GLU A 33 2.60 4.62 7.05
CA GLU A 33 1.97 4.32 8.34
C GLU A 33 2.50 5.19 9.47
N ARG A 34 3.82 5.36 9.55
CA ARG A 34 4.43 6.24 10.55
C ARG A 34 4.04 7.71 10.37
N LEU A 35 3.77 8.11 9.13
CA LEU A 35 3.27 9.45 8.80
C LEU A 35 1.74 9.58 8.93
N GLY A 36 1.04 8.51 9.32
CA GLY A 36 -0.41 8.51 9.50
C GLY A 36 -1.21 8.69 8.21
N ARG A 37 -0.63 8.34 7.06
CA ARG A 37 -1.28 8.48 5.74
C ARG A 37 -2.17 7.29 5.39
N LEU A 38 -1.76 6.11 5.82
CA LEU A 38 -2.48 4.86 5.64
C LEU A 38 -2.11 3.96 6.81
N HIS A 39 -3.06 3.22 7.37
CA HIS A 39 -2.80 2.15 8.32
C HIS A 39 -3.25 0.82 7.71
N VAL A 40 -2.38 -0.19 7.72
CA VAL A 40 -2.74 -1.56 7.38
C VAL A 40 -2.94 -2.33 8.68
N LEU A 41 -4.20 -2.49 9.07
CA LEU A 41 -4.59 -3.18 10.31
C LEU A 41 -5.01 -4.62 10.02
N ARG A 42 -5.04 -5.43 11.07
CA ARG A 42 -5.68 -6.75 11.04
C ARG A 42 -7.19 -6.54 11.16
N THR A 43 -7.98 -7.30 10.40
CA THR A 43 -9.44 -7.35 10.58
C THR A 43 -9.80 -7.97 11.94
N ASP A 44 -10.99 -7.64 12.46
CA ASP A 44 -11.44 -8.13 13.78
C ASP A 44 -11.53 -9.66 13.86
N ASP A 45 -11.76 -10.32 12.73
CA ASP A 45 -11.79 -11.79 12.62
C ASP A 45 -10.39 -12.43 12.48
N GLY A 46 -9.34 -11.61 12.36
CA GLY A 46 -7.96 -12.04 12.22
C GLY A 46 -7.59 -12.59 10.84
N THR A 47 -8.51 -12.65 9.88
CA THR A 47 -8.30 -13.36 8.61
C THR A 47 -7.75 -12.49 7.48
N GLY A 48 -7.95 -11.17 7.57
CA GLY A 48 -7.67 -10.23 6.48
C GLY A 48 -6.93 -8.98 6.94
N LEU A 49 -6.83 -8.04 5.99
CA LEU A 49 -6.25 -6.72 6.21
C LEU A 49 -7.33 -5.64 6.04
N LEU A 50 -7.25 -4.60 6.86
CA LEU A 50 -8.05 -3.40 6.75
C LEU A 50 -7.14 -2.22 6.38
N LEU A 51 -7.45 -1.55 5.28
CA LEU A 51 -6.81 -0.30 4.89
C LEU A 51 -7.59 0.88 5.49
N ALA A 52 -6.93 1.68 6.33
CA ALA A 52 -7.55 2.83 6.99
C ALA A 52 -6.80 4.14 6.68
N PRO A 53 -7.47 5.19 6.15
CA PRO A 53 -6.84 6.46 5.75
C PRO A 53 -6.54 7.42 6.92
N VAL A 54 -6.84 7.04 8.17
CA VAL A 54 -6.66 7.87 9.37
C VAL A 54 -6.09 7.02 10.49
N ALA A 55 -5.63 7.66 11.57
CA ALA A 55 -5.18 7.01 12.80
C ALA A 55 -6.31 6.17 13.43
N ALA A 56 -6.50 4.97 12.89
CA ALA A 56 -7.37 3.97 13.41
C ALA A 56 -6.72 3.37 14.66
N ALA A 57 -7.53 3.09 15.68
CA ALA A 57 -7.03 2.47 16.90
C ALA A 57 -6.53 1.05 16.57
N GLY A 58 -5.22 0.82 16.73
CA GLY A 58 -4.61 -0.47 16.46
C GLY A 58 -3.13 -0.36 16.09
N ALA A 59 -2.37 -1.40 16.37
CA ALA A 59 -1.00 -1.51 15.87
C ALA A 59 -1.05 -1.93 14.39
N PRO A 60 -0.31 -1.26 13.49
CA PRO A 60 -0.13 -1.72 12.11
C PRO A 60 0.39 -3.15 12.07
N VAL A 61 -0.08 -3.93 11.10
CA VAL A 61 0.44 -5.27 10.85
C VAL A 61 1.90 -5.15 10.41
N PRO A 62 2.84 -5.96 10.95
CA PRO A 62 4.24 -5.94 10.52
C PRO A 62 4.38 -6.13 9.01
N PHE A 63 5.35 -5.46 8.38
CA PHE A 63 5.53 -5.53 6.92
C PHE A 63 5.64 -6.95 6.37
N GLU A 64 6.43 -7.81 7.02
CA GLU A 64 6.62 -9.21 6.61
C GLU A 64 5.32 -10.02 6.59
N GLU A 65 4.36 -9.67 7.45
CA GLU A 65 3.06 -10.34 7.50
C GLU A 65 2.08 -9.80 6.45
N LYS A 66 2.05 -8.48 6.24
CA LYS A 66 1.08 -7.85 5.32
C LYS A 66 1.51 -7.91 3.86
N ALA A 67 2.81 -7.90 3.56
CA ALA A 67 3.30 -7.91 2.18
C ALA A 67 2.76 -9.07 1.33
N PRO A 68 2.79 -10.35 1.77
CA PRO A 68 2.24 -11.44 0.96
C PRO A 68 0.72 -11.34 0.77
N LEU A 69 0.00 -10.83 1.78
CA LEU A 69 -1.45 -10.62 1.71
C LEU A 69 -1.81 -9.51 0.73
N LEU A 70 -1.11 -8.37 0.82
CA LEU A 70 -1.27 -7.24 -0.09
C LEU A 70 -0.96 -7.63 -1.54
N ARG A 71 0.07 -8.46 -1.77
CA ARG A 71 0.37 -9.00 -3.10
C ARG A 71 -0.80 -9.77 -3.69
N ALA A 72 -1.38 -10.68 -2.91
CA ALA A 72 -2.54 -11.45 -3.36
C ALA A 72 -3.74 -10.53 -3.63
N GLU A 73 -3.96 -9.56 -2.74
CA GLU A 73 -5.07 -8.62 -2.83
C GLU A 73 -4.95 -7.69 -4.05
N ILE A 74 -3.75 -7.16 -4.35
CA ILE A 74 -3.50 -6.30 -5.52
C ILE A 74 -3.94 -6.96 -6.83
N ALA A 75 -3.93 -8.30 -6.93
CA ALA A 75 -4.35 -9.00 -8.14
C ALA A 75 -5.88 -9.00 -8.35
N VAL A 76 -6.67 -8.87 -7.29
CA VAL A 76 -8.13 -9.08 -7.31
C VAL A 76 -8.96 -7.91 -6.77
N ALA A 77 -8.34 -6.99 -6.01
CA ALA A 77 -9.00 -5.87 -5.36
C ALA A 77 -9.72 -4.94 -6.34
N ASP A 78 -10.74 -4.25 -5.85
CA ASP A 78 -11.43 -3.21 -6.61
C ASP A 78 -10.60 -1.93 -6.75
N GLU A 79 -11.07 -1.03 -7.62
CA GLU A 79 -10.37 0.22 -7.92
C GLU A 79 -10.20 1.11 -6.69
N ASP A 80 -11.21 1.17 -5.81
CA ASP A 80 -11.18 2.01 -4.61
C ASP A 80 -10.12 1.55 -3.61
N THR A 81 -10.02 0.23 -3.40
CA THR A 81 -8.99 -0.39 -2.54
C THR A 81 -7.60 -0.14 -3.10
N LEU A 82 -7.40 -0.32 -4.41
CA LEU A 82 -6.11 -0.07 -5.06
C LEU A 82 -5.72 1.41 -4.97
N ARG A 83 -6.67 2.33 -5.17
CA ARG A 83 -6.43 3.77 -5.03
C ARG A 83 -6.08 4.14 -3.60
N LEU A 84 -6.76 3.57 -2.61
CA LEU A 84 -6.44 3.77 -1.20
C LEU A 84 -5.03 3.28 -0.87
N LEU A 85 -4.64 2.10 -1.34
CA LEU A 85 -3.28 1.59 -1.17
C LEU A 85 -2.23 2.48 -1.87
N ALA A 86 -2.56 3.02 -3.05
CA ALA A 86 -1.67 3.90 -3.80
C ALA A 86 -1.32 5.18 -3.03
N THR A 87 -2.18 5.65 -2.12
CA THR A 87 -1.90 6.82 -1.27
C THR A 87 -0.66 6.64 -0.38
N ALA A 88 -0.29 5.40 -0.04
CA ALA A 88 0.95 5.12 0.69
C ALA A 88 2.20 5.50 -0.11
N TYR A 89 2.12 5.42 -1.44
CA TYR A 89 3.23 5.67 -2.36
C TYR A 89 3.19 7.06 -3.01
N ASP A 90 2.16 7.86 -2.76
CA ASP A 90 1.92 9.15 -3.43
C ASP A 90 3.04 10.19 -3.16
N ALA A 91 3.75 10.10 -2.03
CA ALA A 91 4.88 11.00 -1.75
C ALA A 91 6.16 10.72 -2.58
N HIS A 92 6.13 9.73 -3.48
CA HIS A 92 7.26 9.40 -4.34
C HIS A 92 6.98 9.87 -5.77
N HIS A 93 7.24 11.16 -5.95
CA HIS A 93 6.99 12.05 -7.08
C HIS A 93 7.28 11.56 -8.52
N GLY A 94 7.82 10.36 -8.74
CA GLY A 94 8.17 9.89 -10.08
C GLY A 94 6.98 9.66 -11.03
N TRP A 95 5.74 9.60 -10.53
CA TRP A 95 4.54 9.28 -11.33
C TRP A 95 3.41 10.31 -11.24
N GLN A 96 3.51 11.32 -10.35
CA GLN A 96 2.42 12.28 -10.14
C GLN A 96 2.07 13.11 -11.40
N GLU A 97 2.99 13.26 -12.37
CA GLU A 97 2.73 14.04 -13.58
C GLU A 97 1.72 13.35 -14.52
N GLU A 98 1.70 12.03 -14.60
CA GLU A 98 0.71 11.29 -15.42
C GLU A 98 -0.64 11.12 -14.71
N TRP A 99 -0.64 11.20 -13.37
CA TRP A 99 -1.82 11.03 -12.52
C TRP A 99 -2.64 12.31 -12.32
N ARG A 100 -2.00 13.49 -12.18
CA ARG A 100 -2.71 14.78 -12.01
C ARG A 100 -3.23 15.40 -13.31
N ALA A 101 -2.69 15.00 -14.46
CA ALA A 101 -3.08 15.59 -15.75
C ALA A 101 -4.45 15.12 -16.28
N GLN A 102 -5.15 14.23 -15.57
CA GLN A 102 -6.41 13.62 -16.02
C GLN A 102 -7.61 13.83 -15.08
N GLN A 103 -7.54 14.84 -14.20
CA GLN A 103 -8.73 15.40 -13.51
C GLN A 103 -9.23 16.64 -14.24
#